data_AF-A0A504WSR0-F1
#
_entry.id   AF-A0A504WSR0-F1
#
_cell.length_a   1.000
_cell.length_b   1.000
_cell.length_c   1.000
_cell.angle_alpha   90.00
_cell.angle_beta   90.00
_cell.angle_gamma   90.00
#
_symmetry.space_group_name_H-M   'P 1'
#
loop_
_entity.id
_entity.type
_entity.pdbx_description
1 polymer ?
#
loop_
_entity_poly.entity_id
_entity_poly.type
_entity_poly.pdbx_seq_one_letter_code
_entity_poly.pdbx_strand_id
1 'polypeptide(L)'
;MSFASNLLVAITWAVGVVCSLAAFIVCYQTFSDYFGSGYRDGAIACLGLTFVILLIICILACVVMFSSCGIPLDLIATIGAAIAMILSAIAYGFMHHGLYIKINAGEWTSATLCASLLLFLYSLEALLG
;
A
#
# COMPACT_ATOMS: atom_id res chain seq x y z
N MET A 1 9.98 11.41 -18.98
CA MET A 1 9.59 9.99 -18.90
C MET A 1 8.70 9.64 -20.09
N SER A 2 8.83 8.43 -20.67
CA SER A 2 8.01 8.01 -21.81
C SER A 2 6.59 7.62 -21.34
N PHE A 3 5.60 7.62 -22.24
CA PHE A 3 4.25 7.16 -21.89
C PHE A 3 4.23 5.75 -21.28
N ALA A 4 5.11 4.87 -21.77
CA ALA A 4 5.24 3.49 -21.29
C ALA A 4 5.70 3.42 -19.83
N SER A 5 6.63 4.28 -19.40
CA SER A 5 7.09 4.29 -18.00
C SER A 5 6.00 4.78 -17.05
N ASN A 6 5.23 5.80 -17.44
CA ASN A 6 4.10 6.28 -16.63
C ASN A 6 2.98 5.24 -16.51
N LEU A 7 2.75 4.45 -17.57
CA LEU A 7 1.78 3.36 -17.55
C LEU A 7 2.19 2.23 -16.61
N LEU A 8 3.46 1.81 -16.61
CA LEU A 8 3.98 0.79 -15.69
C LEU A 8 3.84 1.21 -14.22
N VAL A 9 4.10 2.48 -13.93
CA VAL A 9 3.91 3.06 -12.60
C VAL A 9 2.45 2.96 -12.19
N ALA A 10 1.53 3.42 -13.04
CA ALA A 10 0.09 3.37 -12.76
C ALA A 10 -0.40 1.93 -12.49
N ILE A 11 0.08 0.95 -13.25
CA ILE A 11 -0.24 -0.47 -13.02
C ILE A 11 0.30 -0.94 -11.66
N THR A 12 1.53 -0.56 -11.30
CA THR A 12 2.13 -0.93 -10.02
C THR A 12 1.35 -0.35 -8.85
N TRP A 13 0.87 0.90 -8.96
CA TRP A 13 -0.02 1.52 -7.97
C TRP A 13 -1.34 0.76 -7.85
N ALA A 14 -1.97 0.44 -8.97
CA ALA A 14 -3.22 -0.30 -8.99
C ALA A 14 -3.09 -1.68 -8.33
N VAL A 15 -1.99 -2.39 -8.59
CA VAL A 15 -1.68 -3.67 -7.92
C VAL A 15 -1.52 -3.48 -6.42
N GLY A 16 -0.78 -2.45 -5.97
CA GLY A 16 -0.62 -2.13 -4.55
C GLY A 16 -1.96 -1.87 -3.85
N VAL A 17 -2.85 -1.12 -4.49
CA VAL A 17 -4.21 -0.85 -3.99
C VAL A 17 -5.02 -2.15 -3.85
N VAL A 18 -5.01 -3.01 -4.87
CA VAL A 18 -5.73 -4.29 -4.85
C VAL A 18 -5.17 -5.23 -3.77
N CYS A 19 -3.85 -5.34 -3.64
CA CYS A 19 -3.22 -6.15 -2.60
C CYS A 19 -3.56 -5.64 -1.20
N SER A 20 -3.52 -4.31 -0.98
CA SER A 20 -3.88 -3.71 0.31
C SER A 20 -5.36 -3.92 0.64
N LEU A 21 -6.25 -3.84 -0.36
CA LEU A 21 -7.68 -4.10 -0.19
C LEU A 21 -7.93 -5.58 0.14
N ALA A 22 -7.27 -6.50 -0.56
CA ALA A 22 -7.38 -7.93 -0.29
C ALA A 22 -6.88 -8.26 1.12
N ALA A 23 -5.72 -7.72 1.53
CA ALA A 23 -5.19 -7.85 2.88
C ALA A 23 -6.19 -7.33 3.92
N PHE A 24 -6.79 -6.16 3.68
CA PHE A 24 -7.80 -5.56 4.55
C PHE A 24 -9.05 -6.44 4.69
N ILE A 25 -9.61 -6.92 3.58
CA ILE A 25 -10.82 -7.76 3.59
C ILE A 25 -10.55 -9.08 4.32
N VAL A 26 -9.46 -9.76 3.99
CA VAL A 26 -9.10 -11.06 4.60
C VAL A 26 -8.82 -10.89 6.08
N CYS A 27 -8.12 -9.82 6.46
CA CYS A 27 -7.91 -9.41 7.84
C CYS A 27 -9.27 -9.25 8.53
N TYR A 28 -10.12 -8.33 8.06
CA TYR A 28 -11.42 -8.04 8.65
C TYR A 28 -12.32 -9.28 8.82
N GLN A 29 -12.42 -10.12 7.78
CA GLN A 29 -13.21 -11.36 7.82
C GLN A 29 -12.64 -12.40 8.79
N THR A 30 -11.31 -12.49 8.92
CA THR A 30 -10.68 -13.46 9.83
C THR A 30 -10.91 -13.09 11.30
N PHE A 31 -11.15 -11.81 11.55
CA PHE A 31 -11.14 -11.20 12.86
C PHE A 31 -12.52 -10.98 13.49
N SER A 32 -13.60 -11.15 12.71
CA SER A 32 -14.96 -11.27 13.27
C SER A 32 -15.08 -12.48 14.19
N ASP A 33 -14.23 -13.49 13.99
CA ASP A 33 -14.33 -14.81 14.63
C ASP A 33 -13.48 -14.93 15.91
N TYR A 34 -12.56 -13.99 16.18
CA TYR A 34 -11.64 -14.05 17.32
C TYR A 34 -11.67 -12.75 18.15
N PHE A 35 -12.13 -12.86 19.41
CA PHE A 35 -12.12 -11.79 20.41
C PHE A 35 -10.71 -11.62 21.02
N GLY A 36 -9.92 -10.69 20.46
CA GLY A 36 -8.65 -10.22 21.01
C GLY A 36 -8.38 -8.79 20.54
N SER A 37 -8.64 -7.81 21.41
CA SER A 37 -9.14 -6.48 21.02
C SER A 37 -8.11 -5.41 20.65
N GLY A 38 -6.83 -5.54 20.99
CA GLY A 38 -5.84 -4.46 20.76
C GLY A 38 -5.09 -4.57 19.43
N TYR A 39 -4.45 -5.71 19.20
CA TYR A 39 -3.60 -5.94 18.02
C TYR A 39 -4.40 -6.01 16.71
N ARG A 40 -5.61 -6.52 16.78
CA ARG A 40 -6.57 -6.59 15.67
C ARG A 40 -6.93 -5.21 15.15
N ASP A 41 -7.42 -4.37 16.04
CA ASP A 41 -7.92 -3.05 15.69
C ASP A 41 -6.76 -2.18 15.16
N GLY A 42 -5.55 -2.37 15.73
CA GLY A 42 -4.30 -1.81 15.20
C GLY A 42 -3.96 -2.29 13.78
N ALA A 43 -3.99 -3.60 13.51
CA ALA A 43 -3.70 -4.14 12.17
C ALA A 43 -4.71 -3.67 11.11
N ILE A 44 -6.00 -3.66 11.45
CA ILE A 44 -7.08 -3.18 10.57
C ILE A 44 -6.90 -1.68 10.30
N ALA A 45 -6.61 -0.87 11.33
CA ALA A 45 -6.37 0.55 11.16
C ALA A 45 -5.16 0.83 10.26
N CYS A 46 -4.04 0.14 10.47
CA CYS A 46 -2.83 0.28 9.65
C CYS A 46 -3.07 -0.12 8.19
N LEU A 47 -3.76 -1.23 7.92
CA LEU A 47 -4.11 -1.65 6.55
C LEU A 47 -5.11 -0.70 5.89
N GLY A 48 -6.10 -0.20 6.63
CA GLY A 48 -7.06 0.77 6.13
C GLY A 48 -6.39 2.08 5.73
N LEU A 49 -5.49 2.60 6.56
CA LEU A 49 -4.69 3.78 6.24
C LEU A 49 -3.76 3.56 5.04
N THR A 50 -3.11 2.39 4.98
CA THR A 50 -2.28 1.99 3.82
C THR A 50 -3.10 2.03 2.53
N PHE A 51 -4.28 1.41 2.53
CA PHE A 51 -5.18 1.38 1.38
C PHE A 51 -5.56 2.80 0.93
N VAL A 52 -5.96 3.66 1.87
CA VAL A 52 -6.35 5.05 1.57
C VAL A 52 -5.19 5.83 0.97
N ILE A 53 -3.98 5.70 1.52
CA ILE A 53 -2.78 6.38 1.02
C ILE A 53 -2.47 5.92 -0.41
N LEU A 54 -2.41 4.61 -0.64
CA LEU A 54 -2.14 4.05 -1.97
C LEU A 54 -3.20 4.47 -2.99
N LEU A 55 -4.48 4.51 -2.57
CA LEU A 55 -5.58 4.94 -3.43
C LEU A 55 -5.48 6.42 -3.81
N ILE A 56 -5.17 7.31 -2.85
CA ILE A 56 -4.99 8.75 -3.11
C ILE A 56 -3.85 8.97 -4.10
N ILE A 57 -2.71 8.30 -3.90
CA ILE A 57 -1.55 8.45 -4.79
C ILE A 57 -1.86 7.89 -6.18
N CYS A 58 -2.57 6.75 -6.26
CA CYS A 58 -3.01 6.19 -7.53
C CYS A 58 -3.92 7.17 -8.29
N ILE A 59 -4.87 7.82 -7.62
CA ILE A 59 -5.75 8.83 -8.22
C ILE A 59 -4.94 10.04 -8.70
N LEU A 60 -4.02 10.56 -7.87
CA LEU A 60 -3.15 11.67 -8.24
C LEU A 60 -2.28 11.33 -9.46
N ALA A 61 -1.74 10.11 -9.52
CA ALA A 61 -0.97 9.64 -10.66
C ALA A 61 -1.81 9.60 -11.94
N CYS A 62 -3.05 9.09 -11.86
CA CYS A 62 -3.98 9.16 -12.99
C CYS A 62 -4.26 10.60 -13.42
N VAL A 63 -4.55 11.51 -12.48
CA VAL A 63 -4.82 12.93 -12.80
C VAL A 63 -3.63 13.59 -13.48
N VAL A 64 -2.40 13.33 -13.03
CA VAL A 64 -1.18 13.88 -13.65
C VAL A 64 -0.92 13.27 -15.04
N MET A 65 -1.27 12.00 -15.28
CA MET A 65 -1.18 11.44 -16.64
C MET A 65 -2.08 12.17 -17.66
N PHE A 66 -3.21 12.74 -17.21
CA PHE A 66 -4.18 13.42 -18.07
C PHE A 66 -4.12 14.96 -17.99
N SER A 67 -3.43 15.54 -17.00
CA SER A 67 -3.33 17.00 -16.81
C SER A 67 -1.91 17.48 -16.97
N SER A 68 -1.71 18.60 -17.67
CA SER A 68 -0.43 19.26 -17.85
C SER A 68 0.02 20.08 -16.60
N CYS A 69 -0.41 19.68 -15.41
CA CYS A 69 -0.15 20.38 -14.16
C CYS A 69 1.22 19.98 -13.58
N GLY A 70 2.07 20.96 -13.25
CA GLY A 70 3.43 20.76 -12.71
C GLY A 70 3.47 20.37 -11.22
N ILE A 71 2.66 19.41 -10.79
CA ILE A 71 2.71 18.90 -9.41
C ILE A 71 3.96 18.02 -9.28
N PRO A 72 4.78 18.18 -8.22
CA PRO A 72 5.90 17.29 -7.92
C PRO A 72 5.38 15.94 -7.41
N LEU A 73 4.73 15.19 -8.30
CA LEU A 73 4.08 13.91 -8.00
C LEU A 73 5.09 12.91 -7.46
N ASP A 74 6.34 12.93 -7.95
CA ASP A 74 7.38 11.97 -7.56
C ASP A 74 7.74 12.08 -6.07
N LEU A 75 7.79 13.31 -5.53
CA LEU A 75 8.04 13.54 -4.10
C LEU A 75 6.87 13.04 -3.25
N ILE A 76 5.63 13.37 -3.64
CA ILE A 76 4.42 12.95 -2.92
C ILE A 76 4.26 11.42 -2.97
N ALA A 77 4.52 10.84 -4.15
CA ALA A 77 4.49 9.40 -4.37
C ALA A 77 5.55 8.68 -3.54
N THR A 78 6.78 9.21 -3.46
CA THR A 78 7.85 8.64 -2.63
C THR A 78 7.50 8.67 -1.14
N ILE A 79 7.05 9.81 -0.63
CA ILE A 79 6.65 9.94 0.78
C ILE A 79 5.47 9.01 1.08
N GLY A 80 4.47 9.01 0.21
CA GLY A 80 3.29 8.19 0.37
C GLY A 80 3.57 6.68 0.31
N ALA A 81 4.42 6.23 -0.62
CA ALA A 81 4.88 4.85 -0.69
C ALA A 81 5.66 4.43 0.56
N ALA A 82 6.53 5.30 1.08
CA ALA A 82 7.28 5.04 2.30
C ALA A 82 6.35 4.87 3.52
N ILE A 83 5.35 5.74 3.67
CA ILE A 83 4.36 5.64 4.75
C ILE A 83 3.53 4.35 4.61
N ALA A 84 3.05 4.05 3.40
CA ALA A 84 2.30 2.82 3.11
C ALA A 84 3.12 1.56 3.45
N MET A 85 4.41 1.56 3.14
CA MET A 85 5.34 0.48 3.49
C MET A 85 5.48 0.31 5.01
N ILE A 86 5.72 1.40 5.75
CA ILE A 86 5.86 1.36 7.22
C ILE A 86 4.56 0.86 7.87
N LEU A 87 3.40 1.37 7.46
CA LEU A 87 2.12 0.96 8.00
C LEU A 87 1.79 -0.50 7.68
N SER A 88 2.12 -0.97 6.48
CA SER A 88 1.98 -2.39 6.10
C SER A 88 2.90 -3.29 6.94
N ALA A 89 4.12 -2.83 7.26
CA ALA A 89 5.07 -3.57 8.10
C ALA A 89 4.57 -3.68 9.55
N ILE A 90 4.03 -2.57 10.08
CA ILE A 90 3.41 -2.55 11.42
C ILE A 90 2.19 -3.48 11.45
N ALA A 91 1.32 -3.41 10.44
CA ALA A 91 0.17 -4.31 10.32
C ALA A 91 0.61 -5.78 10.28
N TYR A 92 1.64 -6.10 9.50
CA TYR A 92 2.22 -7.44 9.43
C TYR A 92 2.75 -7.89 10.79
N GLY A 93 3.46 -7.02 11.52
CA GLY A 93 3.94 -7.29 12.88
C GLY A 93 2.81 -7.56 13.87
N PHE A 94 1.72 -6.78 13.80
CA PHE A 94 0.53 -7.03 14.62
C PHE A 94 -0.15 -8.35 14.28
N MET A 95 -0.18 -8.75 13.01
CA MET A 95 -0.72 -10.04 12.59
C MET A 95 0.13 -11.21 13.07
N HIS A 96 1.47 -11.08 13.06
CA HIS A 96 2.40 -12.12 13.53
C HIS A 96 2.40 -12.28 15.05
N HIS A 97 2.28 -11.19 15.81
CA HIS A 97 2.30 -11.24 17.28
C HIS A 97 0.92 -11.45 17.91
N GLY A 98 -0.14 -10.96 17.26
CA GLY A 98 -1.50 -10.97 17.81
C GLY A 98 -2.33 -12.20 17.45
N LEU A 99 -2.00 -12.90 16.36
CA LEU A 99 -2.78 -14.04 15.86
C LEU A 99 -1.89 -15.14 15.31
N TYR A 100 -2.36 -16.37 15.51
CA TYR A 100 -2.02 -17.45 14.58
C TYR A 100 -2.35 -16.98 13.16
N ILE A 101 -1.31 -16.70 12.38
CA ILE A 101 -1.39 -16.25 10.99
C ILE A 101 -2.27 -17.26 10.25
N LYS A 102 -3.52 -16.89 9.90
CA LYS A 102 -4.12 -17.51 8.72
C LYS A 102 -3.22 -17.09 7.58
N ILE A 103 -2.49 -18.08 7.04
CA ILE A 103 -1.43 -17.93 6.03
C ILE A 103 -1.83 -16.89 4.96
N ASN A 104 -3.10 -16.92 4.52
CA ASN A 104 -3.65 -15.96 3.56
C ASN A 104 -3.53 -14.48 3.97
N ALA A 105 -3.86 -14.06 5.20
CA ALA A 105 -3.82 -12.64 5.58
C ALA A 105 -2.39 -12.07 5.58
N GLY A 106 -1.44 -12.90 6.04
CA GLY A 106 -0.01 -12.58 6.01
C GLY A 106 0.53 -12.47 4.58
N GLU A 107 0.13 -13.38 3.68
CA GLU A 107 0.53 -13.37 2.27
C GLU A 107 0.10 -12.07 1.57
N TRP A 108 -1.16 -11.65 1.69
CA TRP A 108 -1.64 -10.41 1.08
C TRP A 108 -0.97 -9.16 1.67
N THR A 109 -0.69 -9.17 2.98
CA THR A 109 0.04 -8.06 3.63
C THR A 109 1.49 -8.00 3.16
N SER A 110 2.15 -9.14 2.95
CA SER A 110 3.50 -9.22 2.39
C SER A 110 3.56 -8.79 0.92
N ALA A 111 2.52 -9.10 0.13
CA ALA A 111 2.36 -8.61 -1.23
C ALA A 111 2.21 -7.08 -1.26
N THR A 112 1.46 -6.52 -0.31
CA THR A 112 1.28 -5.07 -0.15
C THR A 112 2.60 -4.37 0.22
N LEU A 113 3.40 -4.98 1.10
CA LEU A 113 4.75 -4.52 1.42
C LEU A 113 5.66 -4.49 0.20
N CYS A 114 5.68 -5.59 -0.56
CA CYS A 114 6.50 -5.71 -1.76
C CYS A 114 6.10 -4.66 -2.81
N ALA A 115 4.80 -4.50 -3.07
CA ALA A 115 4.29 -3.49 -3.99
C ALA A 115 4.68 -2.07 -3.54
N SER A 116 4.54 -1.75 -2.25
CA SER A 116 4.89 -0.44 -1.70
C SER A 116 6.40 -0.16 -1.75
N LEU A 117 7.25 -1.18 -1.54
CA LEU A 117 8.70 -1.07 -1.68
C LEU A 117 9.11 -0.82 -3.14
N LEU A 118 8.54 -1.55 -4.10
CA LEU A 118 8.82 -1.33 -5.52
C LEU A 118 8.42 0.08 -5.97
N LEU A 119 7.26 0.55 -5.50
CA LEU A 119 6.78 1.91 -5.75
C LEU A 119 7.73 2.96 -5.17
N PHE A 120 8.20 2.75 -3.94
CA PHE A 120 9.16 3.64 -3.29
C PHE A 120 10.49 3.70 -4.05
N LEU A 121 11.03 2.54 -4.46
CA LEU A 121 12.29 2.49 -5.21
C LEU A 121 12.14 3.18 -6.57
N TYR A 122 11.03 2.95 -7.27
CA TYR A 122 10.76 3.58 -8.56
C TYR A 122 10.62 5.11 -8.44
N SER A 123 9.87 5.58 -7.44
CA SER A 123 9.68 7.00 -7.23
C SER A 123 10.97 7.69 -6.72
N LEU A 124 11.82 6.96 -6.00
CA LEU A 124 13.14 7.42 -5.58
C LEU A 124 14.11 7.55 -6.77
N GLU A 125 14.12 6.58 -7.69
CA GLU A 125 14.88 6.66 -8.94
C GLU A 125 14.46 7.90 -9.75
N ALA A 126 13.15 8.07 -9.96
CA ALA A 126 12.56 9.23 -10.63
C ALA A 126 12.97 10.58 -10.00
N LEU A 127 13.15 10.62 -8.68
CA LEU A 127 13.57 11.82 -7.95
C LEU A 127 15.08 12.10 -8.11
N LEU A 128 15.90 11.06 -8.29
CA LEU A 128 17.36 11.15 -8.30
C LEU A 128 17.98 11.33 -9.70
N GLY A 129 17.29 10.94 -10.79
CA GLY A 129 17.69 11.23 -12.17
C GLY A 129 17.85 10.01 -13.05
#